data_AF-A0A949YL59-F1
#
_entry.id   AF-A0A949YL59-F1
#
_cell.length_a   1.000
_cell.length_b   1.000
_cell.length_c   1.000
_cell.angle_alpha   90.00
_cell.angle_beta   90.00
_cell.angle_gamma   90.00
#
_symmetry.space_group_name_H-M   'P 1'
#
loop_
_entity.id
_entity.type
_entity.pdbx_description
1 polymer ?
#
loop_
_entity_poly.entity_id
_entity_poly.type
_entity_poly.pdbx_seq_one_letter_code
_entity_poly.pdbx_strand_id
1 'polypeptide(L)'
;MPIPLLIALLIAFGMELPGDDVPGPSVSFRLIETLGGILLIAALSFGLGGWVAARVSHLGYASGRVFRRYLRGSRILTVAGLAIYAWIIYLVGWPRLVLSNWGLQGLVLVDDLAVLLPFFAIQLITWSGLYLAERALHDERVFPRLPTYLALKARQSAGLVLPVVLIFVIRQDLCPRLWPQWHQSPAAEPIELAVLGLLVLAFSPLFIRLAWPTRSLPEGPLRNRLERVARRAGFRCNDLLIWDTRHLMVNACVTGVLPYFRYVLLTDALIDSLSPVEVAAVFGHELGHVAHRHLPFFGFFFLGSLGLLSLVTRVFSLPSAWFEGLPWIPADQISRVGECAEAALILGSLGVFFWLVFGHLSRRFERQADVFGCKVVSCGVSECPPHFDFDEGTHGLEPANSLSPGLCPVGIQIFSDALAKVACQNGIDTSARSWRHGSVANRLKFLRRLQADPGGEKFFQRSVRSFRLMLSVVLLIALIVAVLTRSWEFLG
;
A
#
# COMPACT_ATOMS: atom_id res chain seq x y z
N MET A 1 3.63 -6.73 3.25
CA MET A 1 4.03 -5.83 2.14
C MET A 1 5.41 -6.25 1.66
N PRO A 2 5.73 -6.17 0.36
CA PRO A 2 7.02 -6.58 -0.21
C PRO A 2 8.06 -5.47 -0.06
N ILE A 3 8.19 -4.97 1.17
CA ILE A 3 9.20 -3.98 1.55
C ILE A 3 10.63 -4.47 1.21
N PRO A 4 10.99 -5.76 1.39
CA PRO A 4 12.35 -6.21 1.07
C PRO A 4 12.73 -6.04 -0.39
N LEU A 5 11.84 -6.34 -1.34
CA LEU A 5 12.15 -6.20 -2.77
C LEU A 5 12.28 -4.71 -3.18
N LEU A 6 11.48 -3.81 -2.60
CA LEU A 6 11.65 -2.38 -2.82
C LEU A 6 12.99 -1.86 -2.26
N ILE A 7 13.38 -2.32 -1.06
CA ILE A 7 14.69 -1.98 -0.49
C ILE A 7 15.82 -2.55 -1.35
N ALA A 8 15.68 -3.77 -1.86
CA ALA A 8 16.67 -4.38 -2.75
C ALA A 8 16.83 -3.59 -4.05
N LEU A 9 15.74 -3.11 -4.65
CA LEU A 9 15.82 -2.21 -5.81
C LEU A 9 16.57 -0.91 -5.49
N LEU A 10 16.30 -0.29 -4.33
CA LEU A 10 17.04 0.89 -3.89
C LEU A 10 18.52 0.59 -3.61
N ILE A 11 18.84 -0.58 -3.07
CA ILE A 11 20.24 -1.02 -2.87
C ILE A 11 20.93 -1.24 -4.21
N ALA A 12 20.25 -1.83 -5.19
CA ALA A 12 20.85 -2.16 -6.48
C ALA A 12 21.09 -0.92 -7.35
N PHE A 13 20.16 0.04 -7.33
CA PHE A 13 20.11 1.14 -8.31
C PHE A 13 20.13 2.53 -7.68
N GLY A 14 20.18 2.64 -6.35
CA GLY A 14 20.09 3.93 -5.64
C GLY A 14 21.41 4.65 -5.42
N MET A 15 22.56 4.04 -5.70
CA MET A 15 23.86 4.70 -5.63
C MET A 15 24.68 4.38 -6.89
N GLU A 16 25.30 5.40 -7.48
CA GLU A 16 26.29 5.20 -8.54
C GLU A 16 27.49 4.42 -7.97
N LEU A 17 27.82 3.31 -8.62
CA LEU A 17 28.98 2.48 -8.23
C LEU A 17 30.21 3.00 -8.99
N PRO A 18 31.25 3.52 -8.30
CA PRO A 18 32.46 3.96 -8.98
C PRO A 18 33.33 2.77 -9.45
N GLY A 19 33.87 2.86 -10.67
CA GLY A 19 35.16 2.26 -11.03
C GLY A 19 35.19 1.17 -12.12
N ASP A 20 36.41 0.94 -12.61
CA ASP A 20 36.81 0.05 -13.70
C ASP A 20 36.59 -1.46 -13.45
N ASP A 21 36.86 -2.27 -14.49
CA ASP A 21 36.70 -3.73 -14.54
C ASP A 21 37.43 -4.48 -13.40
N VAL A 22 36.82 -5.59 -12.97
CA VAL A 22 37.38 -6.47 -11.95
C VAL A 22 38.37 -7.47 -12.58
N PRO A 23 39.64 -7.56 -12.12
CA PRO A 23 40.64 -8.49 -12.68
C PRO A 23 40.26 -9.97 -12.52
N GLY A 24 40.61 -10.82 -13.50
CA GLY A 24 40.21 -12.23 -13.59
C GLY A 24 40.36 -13.09 -12.30
N PRO A 25 41.52 -13.12 -11.62
CA PRO A 25 41.70 -13.90 -10.38
C PRO A 25 40.76 -13.47 -9.24
N SER A 26 40.27 -12.23 -9.27
CA SER A 26 39.34 -11.72 -8.28
C SER A 26 37.86 -12.03 -8.59
N VAL A 27 37.55 -12.50 -9.80
CA VAL A 27 36.18 -12.93 -10.19
C VAL A 27 35.77 -14.19 -9.42
N SER A 28 36.61 -15.23 -9.41
CA SER A 28 36.31 -16.48 -8.70
C SER A 28 36.17 -16.27 -7.19
N PHE A 29 37.00 -15.40 -6.61
CA PHE A 29 36.93 -15.06 -5.19
C PHE A 29 35.59 -14.37 -4.85
N ARG A 30 35.18 -13.37 -5.62
CA ARG A 30 33.88 -12.67 -5.45
C ARG A 30 32.67 -13.59 -5.63
N LEU A 31 32.75 -14.56 -6.55
CA LEU A 31 31.72 -15.59 -6.70
C LEU A 31 31.62 -16.47 -5.45
N ILE A 32 32.75 -16.89 -4.88
CA ILE A 32 32.79 -17.67 -3.63
C ILE A 32 32.24 -16.84 -2.47
N GLU A 33 32.60 -15.57 -2.34
CA GLU A 33 32.06 -14.67 -1.31
C GLU A 33 30.54 -14.51 -1.43
N THR A 34 30.04 -14.31 -2.66
CA THR A 34 28.60 -14.23 -2.94
C THR A 34 27.88 -15.51 -2.52
N LEU A 35 28.40 -16.68 -2.93
CA LEU A 35 27.85 -17.97 -2.55
C LEU A 35 27.92 -18.20 -1.03
N GLY A 36 29.02 -17.80 -0.38
CA GLY A 36 29.19 -17.88 1.07
C GLY A 36 28.11 -17.09 1.82
N GLY A 37 27.83 -15.86 1.39
CA GLY A 37 26.74 -15.05 1.95
C GLY A 37 25.36 -15.69 1.78
N ILE A 38 25.08 -16.24 0.60
CA ILE A 38 23.83 -16.96 0.31
C ILE A 38 23.69 -18.22 1.19
N LEU A 39 24.76 -19.01 1.32
CA LEU A 39 24.79 -20.23 2.13
C LEU A 39 24.66 -19.94 3.63
N LEU A 40 25.18 -18.80 4.11
CA LEU A 40 24.96 -18.36 5.49
C LEU A 40 23.46 -18.13 5.77
N ILE A 41 22.75 -17.43 4.87
CA ILE A 41 21.29 -17.27 4.99
C ILE A 41 20.58 -18.61 4.86
N ALA A 42 21.04 -19.51 4.00
CA ALA A 42 20.50 -20.87 3.90
C ALA A 42 20.60 -21.58 5.28
N ALA A 43 21.78 -21.62 5.88
CA ALA A 43 21.98 -22.28 7.17
C ALA A 43 21.10 -21.69 8.28
N LEU A 44 21.01 -20.35 8.36
CA LEU A 44 20.18 -19.69 9.36
C LEU A 44 18.68 -19.91 9.14
N SER A 45 18.21 -19.88 7.89
CA SER A 45 16.79 -20.05 7.55
C SER A 45 16.31 -21.48 7.76
N PHE A 46 17.08 -22.48 7.32
CA PHE A 46 16.78 -23.89 7.59
C PHE A 46 16.96 -24.25 9.07
N GLY A 47 17.93 -23.66 9.77
CA GLY A 47 18.11 -23.84 11.20
C GLY A 47 16.91 -23.35 12.00
N LEU A 48 16.41 -22.14 11.72
CA LEU A 48 15.19 -21.62 12.34
C LEU A 48 13.96 -22.48 11.96
N GLY A 49 13.83 -22.80 10.67
CA GLY A 49 12.74 -23.62 10.12
C GLY A 49 12.62 -24.97 10.83
N GLY A 50 13.73 -25.71 10.85
CA GLY A 50 13.83 -27.02 11.50
C GLY A 50 13.65 -26.94 13.01
N TRP A 51 14.20 -25.92 13.68
CA TRP A 51 14.01 -25.73 15.12
C TRP A 51 12.54 -25.54 15.49
N VAL A 52 11.79 -24.71 14.74
CA VAL A 52 10.35 -24.53 14.97
C VAL A 52 9.61 -25.83 14.73
N ALA A 53 9.86 -26.51 13.61
CA ALA A 53 9.20 -27.76 13.27
C ALA A 53 9.42 -28.84 14.34
N ALA A 54 10.66 -29.02 14.79
CA ALA A 54 11.00 -29.94 15.86
C ALA A 54 10.31 -29.59 17.19
N ARG A 55 10.22 -28.30 17.53
CA ARG A 55 9.54 -27.83 18.75
C ARG A 55 8.03 -28.06 18.69
N VAL A 56 7.38 -27.81 17.56
CA VAL A 56 5.94 -28.05 17.41
C VAL A 56 5.65 -29.55 17.47
N SER A 57 6.46 -30.37 16.78
CA SER A 57 6.34 -31.83 16.81
C SER A 57 6.48 -32.38 18.23
N HIS A 58 7.47 -31.91 19.00
CA HIS A 58 7.67 -32.33 20.39
C HIS A 58 6.54 -31.87 21.33
N LEU A 59 5.93 -30.70 21.11
CA LEU A 59 4.85 -30.20 21.97
C LEU A 59 3.48 -30.74 21.57
N GLY A 60 3.31 -31.24 20.34
CA GLY A 60 2.02 -31.64 19.77
C GLY A 60 1.11 -30.47 19.38
N TYR A 61 1.51 -29.22 19.64
CA TYR A 61 0.76 -28.02 19.28
C TYR A 61 1.66 -26.80 19.08
N ALA A 62 1.18 -25.83 18.29
CA ALA A 62 1.86 -24.57 18.04
C ALA A 62 1.66 -23.58 19.21
N SER A 63 2.55 -23.62 20.21
CA SER A 63 2.45 -22.66 21.33
C SER A 63 2.67 -21.21 20.86
N GLY A 64 1.95 -20.26 21.46
CA GLY A 64 2.11 -18.82 21.14
C GLY A 64 3.53 -18.29 21.35
N ARG A 65 4.33 -18.90 22.24
CA ARG A 65 5.76 -18.56 22.41
C ARG A 65 6.61 -18.98 21.21
N VAL A 66 6.37 -20.17 20.66
CA VAL A 66 7.07 -20.67 19.46
C VAL A 66 6.70 -19.80 18.26
N PHE A 67 5.41 -19.49 18.10
CA PHE A 67 4.93 -18.60 17.03
C PHE A 67 5.58 -17.21 17.09
N ARG A 68 5.65 -16.57 18.26
CA ARG A 68 6.32 -15.26 18.42
C ARG A 68 7.82 -15.32 18.11
N ARG A 69 8.51 -16.40 18.50
CA ARG A 69 9.94 -16.58 18.18
C ARG A 69 10.16 -16.78 16.69
N TYR A 70 9.30 -17.56 16.03
CA TYR A 70 9.30 -17.70 14.57
C TYR A 70 9.13 -16.34 13.89
N LEU A 71 8.12 -15.54 14.28
CA LEU A 71 7.89 -14.22 13.70
C LEU A 71 9.09 -13.29 13.88
N ARG A 72 9.72 -13.28 15.07
CA ARG A 72 10.92 -12.48 15.33
C ARG A 72 12.11 -12.96 14.50
N GLY A 73 12.36 -14.27 14.46
CA GLY A 73 13.45 -14.86 13.70
C GLY A 73 13.30 -14.62 12.19
N SER A 74 12.09 -14.75 11.64
CA SER A 74 11.78 -14.46 10.24
C SER A 74 12.08 -13.00 9.87
N ARG A 75 11.74 -12.04 10.75
CA ARG A 75 12.09 -10.62 10.56
C ARG A 75 13.60 -10.40 10.59
N ILE A 76 14.31 -11.02 11.53
CA ILE A 76 15.78 -10.91 11.62
C ILE A 76 16.44 -11.48 10.36
N LEU A 77 15.98 -12.65 9.88
CA LEU A 77 16.46 -13.24 8.62
C LEU A 77 16.23 -12.33 7.41
N THR A 78 15.08 -11.66 7.35
CA THR A 78 14.79 -10.71 6.28
C THR A 78 15.77 -9.53 6.29
N VAL A 79 16.05 -8.96 7.46
CA VAL A 79 17.02 -7.86 7.61
C VAL A 79 18.45 -8.34 7.31
N ALA A 80 18.85 -9.49 7.82
CA ALA A 80 20.15 -10.09 7.56
C ALA A 80 20.34 -10.40 6.07
N GLY A 81 19.31 -10.91 5.39
CA GLY A 81 19.33 -11.16 3.95
C GLY A 81 19.53 -9.87 3.14
N LEU A 82 18.86 -8.78 3.52
CA LEU A 82 19.08 -7.46 2.90
C LEU A 82 20.47 -6.90 3.16
N ALA A 83 21.01 -7.08 4.37
CA ALA A 83 22.36 -6.66 4.71
C ALA A 83 23.42 -7.44 3.91
N ILE A 84 23.26 -8.76 3.78
CA ILE A 84 24.13 -9.59 2.94
C ILE A 84 23.97 -9.21 1.46
N TYR A 85 22.77 -8.92 1.00
CA TYR A 85 22.57 -8.42 -0.36
C TYR A 85 23.28 -7.08 -0.60
N ALA A 86 23.16 -6.12 0.31
CA ALA A 86 23.90 -4.85 0.25
C ALA A 86 25.41 -5.08 0.25
N TRP A 87 25.90 -6.00 1.09
CA TRP A 87 27.31 -6.40 1.11
C TRP A 87 27.77 -6.97 -0.24
N ILE A 88 26.95 -7.84 -0.87
CA ILE A 88 27.20 -8.42 -2.20
C ILE A 88 27.26 -7.31 -3.28
N ILE A 89 26.36 -6.34 -3.22
CA ILE A 89 26.30 -5.25 -4.18
C ILE A 89 27.50 -4.30 -4.02
N TYR A 90 27.73 -3.79 -2.81
CA TYR A 90 28.68 -2.70 -2.59
C TYR A 90 30.11 -3.16 -2.31
N LEU A 91 30.32 -4.23 -1.54
CA LEU A 91 31.66 -4.67 -1.16
C LEU A 91 32.17 -5.78 -2.07
N VAL A 92 31.35 -6.82 -2.33
CA VAL A 92 31.73 -7.90 -3.25
C VAL A 92 31.71 -7.41 -4.70
N GLY A 93 30.99 -6.33 -5.02
CA GLY A 93 31.01 -5.72 -6.35
C GLY A 93 30.30 -6.55 -7.41
N TRP A 94 29.23 -7.26 -7.02
CA TRP A 94 28.42 -8.09 -7.92
C TRP A 94 27.98 -7.38 -9.21
N PRO A 95 27.52 -6.12 -9.21
CA PRO A 95 27.09 -5.45 -10.43
C PRO A 95 28.22 -5.35 -11.48
N ARG A 96 29.47 -5.11 -11.07
CA ARG A 96 30.61 -5.04 -11.98
C ARG A 96 30.87 -6.39 -12.66
N LEU A 97 30.77 -7.47 -11.89
CA LEU A 97 30.96 -8.83 -12.38
C LEU A 97 29.90 -9.19 -13.45
N VAL A 98 28.66 -8.77 -13.23
CA VAL A 98 27.54 -9.05 -14.12
C VAL A 98 27.54 -8.13 -15.34
N LEU A 99 27.69 -6.81 -15.15
CA LEU A 99 27.54 -5.82 -16.20
C LEU A 99 28.78 -5.79 -17.11
N SER A 100 29.97 -5.69 -16.50
CA SER A 100 31.22 -5.52 -17.24
C SER A 100 31.85 -6.86 -17.60
N ASN A 101 32.17 -7.70 -16.60
CA ASN A 101 32.92 -8.94 -16.87
C ASN A 101 32.11 -9.95 -17.69
N TRP A 102 30.79 -10.05 -17.49
CA TRP A 102 29.92 -10.92 -18.30
C TRP A 102 29.31 -10.20 -19.51
N GLY A 103 29.57 -8.90 -19.67
CA GLY A 103 29.14 -8.12 -20.84
C GLY A 103 27.62 -8.01 -20.98
N LEU A 104 26.87 -8.02 -19.86
CA LEU A 104 25.41 -7.91 -19.90
C LEU A 104 24.91 -6.47 -19.97
N GLN A 105 25.81 -5.48 -19.86
CA GLN A 105 25.46 -4.06 -19.88
C GLN A 105 24.65 -3.67 -21.13
N GLY A 106 23.51 -3.02 -20.93
CA GLY A 106 22.68 -2.49 -22.01
C GLY A 106 21.74 -3.51 -22.65
N LEU A 107 21.60 -4.71 -22.07
CA LEU A 107 20.54 -5.65 -22.42
C LEU A 107 19.29 -5.35 -21.60
N VAL A 108 18.26 -4.79 -22.25
CA VAL A 108 16.96 -4.44 -21.64
C VAL A 108 16.53 -5.48 -20.62
N LEU A 109 16.30 -5.08 -19.37
CA LEU A 109 15.84 -5.92 -18.24
C LEU A 109 16.82 -7.03 -17.79
N VAL A 110 17.72 -7.52 -18.65
CA VAL A 110 18.59 -8.67 -18.35
C VAL A 110 19.71 -8.26 -17.41
N ASP A 111 20.32 -7.10 -17.64
CA ASP A 111 21.30 -6.50 -16.73
C ASP A 111 20.70 -6.28 -15.34
N ASP A 112 19.55 -5.61 -15.27
CA ASP A 112 18.84 -5.33 -14.02
C ASP A 112 18.48 -6.61 -13.26
N LEU A 113 17.94 -7.61 -13.95
CA LEU A 113 17.56 -8.88 -13.35
C LEU A 113 18.78 -9.65 -12.85
N ALA A 114 19.90 -9.58 -13.57
CA ALA A 114 21.14 -10.25 -13.19
C ALA A 114 21.80 -9.56 -11.98
N VAL A 115 21.70 -8.23 -11.85
CA VAL A 115 22.11 -7.49 -10.64
C VAL A 115 21.25 -7.90 -9.43
N LEU A 116 19.96 -8.14 -9.63
CA LEU A 116 19.02 -8.57 -8.57
C LEU A 116 19.08 -10.08 -8.26
N LEU A 117 19.80 -10.87 -9.05
CA LEU A 117 19.83 -12.34 -8.92
C LEU A 117 20.20 -12.83 -7.51
N PRO A 118 21.24 -12.29 -6.82
CA PRO A 118 21.57 -12.72 -5.46
C PRO A 118 20.43 -12.45 -4.47
N PHE A 119 19.70 -11.35 -4.62
CA PHE A 119 18.54 -11.06 -3.78
C PHE A 119 17.44 -12.11 -3.98
N PHE A 120 17.10 -12.45 -5.23
CA PHE A 120 16.09 -13.47 -5.50
C PHE A 120 16.51 -14.86 -4.98
N ALA A 121 17.79 -15.21 -5.10
CA ALA A 121 18.34 -16.45 -4.54
C ALA A 121 18.21 -16.49 -3.00
N ILE A 122 18.65 -15.43 -2.31
CA ILE A 122 18.50 -15.27 -0.85
C ILE A 122 17.03 -15.40 -0.45
N GLN A 123 16.13 -14.77 -1.19
CA GLN A 123 14.71 -14.76 -0.88
C GLN A 123 14.05 -16.14 -1.03
N LEU A 124 14.32 -16.84 -2.14
CA LEU A 124 13.83 -18.20 -2.40
C LEU A 124 14.36 -19.21 -1.38
N ILE A 125 15.64 -19.13 -1.03
CA ILE A 125 16.27 -19.99 -0.02
C ILE A 125 15.66 -19.74 1.36
N THR A 126 15.49 -18.47 1.73
CA THR A 126 14.88 -18.11 3.01
C THR A 126 13.46 -18.67 3.11
N TRP A 127 12.64 -18.51 2.06
CA TRP A 127 11.30 -19.10 2.03
C TRP A 127 11.32 -20.63 2.11
N SER A 128 12.29 -21.27 1.46
CA SER A 128 12.43 -22.73 1.50
C SER A 128 12.81 -23.24 2.89
N GLY A 129 13.70 -22.55 3.60
CA GLY A 129 14.03 -22.90 4.99
C GLY A 129 12.85 -22.68 5.93
N LEU A 130 12.17 -21.54 5.81
CA LEU A 130 11.00 -21.20 6.64
C LEU A 130 9.74 -22.03 6.33
N TYR A 131 9.66 -22.66 5.15
CA TYR A 131 8.57 -23.57 4.80
C TYR A 131 8.39 -24.67 5.85
N LEU A 132 9.49 -25.21 6.40
CA LEU A 132 9.44 -26.23 7.45
C LEU A 132 8.69 -25.74 8.70
N ALA A 133 8.96 -24.50 9.11
CA ALA A 133 8.28 -23.88 10.24
C ALA A 133 6.82 -23.58 9.94
N GLU A 134 6.53 -22.95 8.78
CA GLU A 134 5.15 -22.59 8.42
C GLU A 134 4.27 -23.83 8.27
N ARG A 135 4.79 -24.91 7.67
CA ARG A 135 4.06 -26.17 7.56
C ARG A 135 3.73 -26.77 8.93
N ALA A 136 4.67 -26.75 9.87
CA ALA A 136 4.46 -27.28 11.21
C ALA A 136 3.50 -26.42 12.06
N LEU A 137 3.49 -25.11 11.85
CA LEU A 137 2.61 -24.17 12.58
C LEU A 137 1.16 -24.19 12.09
N HIS A 138 0.92 -24.71 10.89
CA HIS A 138 -0.41 -24.83 10.29
C HIS A 138 -0.83 -26.31 10.21
N ASP A 139 -2.11 -26.57 9.93
CA ASP A 139 -2.59 -27.94 9.73
C ASP A 139 -1.90 -28.57 8.50
N GLU A 140 -1.08 -29.60 8.73
CA GLU A 140 -0.30 -30.26 7.69
C GLU A 140 -1.16 -30.81 6.55
N ARG A 141 -2.44 -31.12 6.80
CA ARG A 141 -3.33 -31.71 5.79
C ARG A 141 -3.76 -30.71 4.70
N VAL A 142 -3.69 -29.41 4.99
CA VAL A 142 -4.19 -28.34 4.10
C VAL A 142 -3.04 -27.48 3.55
N PHE A 143 -1.81 -27.67 4.04
CA PHE A 143 -0.68 -26.82 3.65
C PHE A 143 -0.16 -27.15 2.24
N PRO A 144 0.11 -26.15 1.37
CA PRO A 144 0.58 -26.39 0.01
C PRO A 144 1.96 -27.05 -0.02
N ARG A 145 2.23 -27.84 -1.08
CA ARG A 145 3.57 -28.38 -1.36
C ARG A 145 4.58 -27.25 -1.58
N LEU A 146 5.87 -27.52 -1.33
CA LEU A 146 6.94 -26.53 -1.43
C LEU A 146 6.93 -25.71 -2.75
N PRO A 147 6.80 -26.31 -3.96
CA PRO A 147 6.80 -25.52 -5.20
C PRO A 147 5.60 -24.55 -5.26
N THR A 148 4.42 -25.01 -4.88
CA THR A 148 3.20 -24.18 -4.82
C THR A 148 3.34 -23.07 -3.79
N TYR A 149 3.90 -23.38 -2.63
CA TYR A 149 4.19 -22.41 -1.58
C TYR A 149 5.16 -21.31 -2.06
N LEU A 150 6.28 -21.71 -2.67
CA LEU A 150 7.26 -20.76 -3.22
C LEU A 150 6.66 -19.91 -4.33
N ALA A 151 5.87 -20.51 -5.23
CA ALA A 151 5.16 -19.79 -6.28
C ALA A 151 4.18 -18.75 -5.72
N LEU A 152 3.44 -19.09 -4.65
CA LEU A 152 2.54 -18.15 -3.97
C LEU A 152 3.30 -16.99 -3.32
N LYS A 153 4.41 -17.27 -2.61
CA LYS A 153 5.25 -16.22 -2.00
C LYS A 153 5.89 -15.33 -3.07
N ALA A 154 6.40 -15.92 -4.15
CA ALA A 154 6.97 -15.20 -5.28
C ALA A 154 5.92 -14.32 -5.97
N ARG A 155 4.75 -14.87 -6.28
CA ARG A 155 3.60 -14.15 -6.85
C ARG A 155 3.18 -12.97 -5.97
N GLN A 156 3.10 -13.17 -4.65
CA GLN A 156 2.75 -12.11 -3.70
C GLN A 156 3.83 -11.01 -3.62
N SER A 157 5.11 -11.39 -3.64
CA SER A 157 6.22 -10.44 -3.58
C SER A 157 6.37 -9.65 -4.87
N ALA A 158 6.35 -10.34 -6.00
CA ALA A 158 6.52 -9.75 -7.32
C ALA A 158 5.30 -8.91 -7.73
N GLY A 159 4.07 -9.40 -7.50
CA GLY A 159 2.86 -8.76 -8.00
C GLY A 159 2.72 -7.30 -7.57
N LEU A 160 3.13 -6.94 -6.35
CA LEU A 160 3.04 -5.55 -5.86
C LEU A 160 4.20 -4.66 -6.31
N VAL A 161 5.35 -5.23 -6.69
CA VAL A 161 6.54 -4.47 -7.12
C VAL A 161 6.66 -4.41 -8.64
N LEU A 162 6.02 -5.33 -9.36
CA LEU A 162 6.00 -5.40 -10.81
C LEU A 162 5.57 -4.09 -11.49
N PRO A 163 4.60 -3.30 -10.99
CA PRO A 163 4.32 -1.99 -11.54
C PRO A 163 5.57 -1.10 -11.51
N VAL A 164 6.27 -1.05 -10.38
CA VAL A 164 7.47 -0.21 -10.20
C VAL A 164 8.59 -0.67 -11.11
N VAL A 165 8.84 -1.98 -11.23
CA VAL A 165 9.87 -2.49 -12.14
C VAL A 165 9.52 -2.16 -13.59
N LEU A 166 8.27 -2.40 -14.01
CA LEU A 166 7.82 -2.08 -15.36
C LEU A 166 7.97 -0.59 -15.67
N ILE A 167 7.72 0.25 -14.68
CA ILE A 167 7.94 1.70 -14.77
C ILE A 167 9.40 2.03 -15.09
N PHE A 168 10.32 1.50 -14.28
CA PHE A 168 11.75 1.75 -14.43
C PHE A 168 12.24 1.25 -15.79
N VAL A 169 11.86 0.03 -16.19
CA VAL A 169 12.23 -0.54 -17.49
C VAL A 169 11.67 0.28 -18.64
N ILE A 170 10.39 0.69 -18.61
CA ILE A 170 9.84 1.50 -19.70
C ILE A 170 10.59 2.83 -19.81
N ARG A 171 10.83 3.50 -18.68
CA ARG A 171 11.48 4.83 -18.67
C ARG A 171 12.96 4.74 -19.03
N GLN A 172 13.73 3.89 -18.36
CA GLN A 172 15.20 3.85 -18.47
C GLN A 172 15.68 3.08 -19.69
N ASP A 173 14.97 2.02 -20.09
CA ASP A 173 15.41 1.15 -21.17
C ASP A 173 14.68 1.43 -22.48
N LEU A 174 13.35 1.51 -22.44
CA LEU A 174 12.54 1.51 -23.66
C LEU A 174 12.40 2.89 -24.28
N CYS A 175 12.09 3.92 -23.48
CA CYS A 175 11.91 5.29 -23.96
C CYS A 175 13.15 5.84 -24.70
N PRO A 176 14.40 5.72 -24.20
CA PRO A 176 15.56 6.25 -24.90
C PRO A 176 15.84 5.51 -26.21
N ARG A 177 15.55 4.20 -26.28
CA ARG A 177 15.76 3.39 -27.50
C ARG A 177 14.70 3.69 -28.57
N LEU A 178 13.44 3.88 -28.18
CA LEU A 178 12.34 4.12 -29.12
C LEU A 178 12.20 5.59 -29.53
N TRP A 179 12.50 6.52 -28.61
CA TRP A 179 12.30 7.95 -28.85
C TRP A 179 13.47 8.81 -28.30
N PRO A 180 14.69 8.68 -28.88
CA PRO A 180 15.89 9.35 -28.35
C PRO A 180 15.75 10.89 -28.27
N GLN A 181 14.99 11.47 -29.21
CA GLN A 181 14.76 12.92 -29.29
C GLN A 181 13.86 13.43 -28.16
N TRP A 182 12.94 12.59 -27.65
CA TRP A 182 12.03 12.98 -26.59
C TRP A 182 12.77 13.24 -25.28
N HIS A 183 13.73 12.39 -24.93
CA HIS A 183 14.54 12.53 -23.72
C HIS A 183 15.36 13.83 -23.62
N GLN A 184 15.57 14.55 -24.73
CA GLN A 184 16.27 15.83 -24.74
C GLN A 184 15.35 17.01 -24.36
N SER A 185 14.03 16.79 -24.29
CA SER A 185 13.06 17.82 -23.92
C SER A 185 13.04 18.02 -22.40
N PRO A 186 13.11 19.26 -21.89
CA PRO A 186 12.94 19.56 -20.46
C PRO A 186 11.58 19.13 -19.91
N ALA A 187 10.58 18.95 -20.79
CA ALA A 187 9.25 18.49 -20.40
C ALA A 187 9.12 16.95 -20.39
N ALA A 188 10.12 16.21 -20.89
CA ALA A 188 10.04 14.76 -21.03
C ALA A 188 9.86 14.07 -19.68
N GLU A 189 10.71 14.39 -18.72
CA GLU A 189 10.68 13.80 -17.39
C GLU A 189 9.33 13.98 -16.65
N PRO A 190 8.79 15.21 -16.49
CA PRO A 190 7.51 15.37 -15.79
C PRO A 190 6.34 14.72 -16.55
N ILE A 191 6.36 14.72 -17.87
CA ILE A 191 5.31 14.07 -18.68
C ILE A 191 5.40 12.55 -18.57
N GLU A 192 6.60 11.98 -18.67
CA GLU A 192 6.82 10.54 -18.49
C GLU A 192 6.34 10.10 -17.11
N LEU A 193 6.78 10.76 -16.03
CA LEU A 193 6.34 10.47 -14.67
C LEU A 193 4.81 10.59 -14.50
N ALA A 194 4.18 11.58 -15.12
CA ALA A 194 2.73 11.75 -15.08
C ALA A 194 2.00 10.61 -15.81
N VAL A 195 2.38 10.29 -17.05
CA VAL A 195 1.81 9.20 -17.85
C VAL A 195 1.95 7.88 -17.09
N LEU A 196 3.13 7.64 -16.55
CA LEU A 196 3.50 6.47 -15.80
C LEU A 196 2.67 6.30 -14.51
N GLY A 197 2.54 7.39 -13.73
CA GLY A 197 1.67 7.42 -12.55
C GLY A 197 0.20 7.14 -12.89
N LEU A 198 -0.28 7.65 -14.03
CA LEU A 198 -1.63 7.35 -14.53
C LEU A 198 -1.79 5.88 -14.93
N LEU A 199 -0.80 5.29 -15.60
CA LEU A 199 -0.80 3.87 -15.95
C LEU A 199 -0.83 2.99 -14.69
N VAL A 200 -0.01 3.31 -13.69
CA VAL A 200 -0.05 2.60 -12.40
C VAL A 200 -1.42 2.73 -11.74
N LEU A 201 -1.99 3.93 -11.71
CA LEU A 201 -3.31 4.15 -11.12
C LEU A 201 -4.40 3.35 -11.85
N ALA A 202 -4.31 3.26 -13.18
CA ALA A 202 -5.25 2.52 -14.00
C ALA A 202 -5.11 0.99 -13.86
N PHE A 203 -3.89 0.48 -13.87
CA PHE A 203 -3.60 -0.96 -13.95
C PHE A 203 -3.21 -1.63 -12.62
N SER A 204 -2.92 -0.86 -11.56
CA SER A 204 -2.62 -1.39 -10.21
C SER A 204 -3.61 -2.45 -9.70
N PRO A 205 -4.92 -2.43 -10.00
CA PRO A 205 -5.82 -3.49 -9.54
C PRO A 205 -5.49 -4.86 -10.11
N LEU A 206 -4.98 -4.94 -11.34
CA LEU A 206 -4.54 -6.20 -11.96
C LEU A 206 -3.35 -6.79 -11.20
N PHE A 207 -2.41 -5.94 -10.82
CA PHE A 207 -1.25 -6.32 -10.02
C PHE A 207 -1.63 -6.75 -8.59
N ILE A 208 -2.66 -6.13 -8.00
CA ILE A 208 -3.22 -6.56 -6.72
C ILE A 208 -3.87 -7.94 -6.83
N ARG A 209 -4.67 -8.20 -7.86
CA ARG A 209 -5.24 -9.54 -8.13
C ARG A 209 -4.16 -10.59 -8.43
N LEU A 210 -3.06 -10.17 -9.05
CA LEU A 210 -1.90 -11.02 -9.19
C LEU A 210 -1.25 -11.26 -7.83
N ALA A 211 -1.06 -10.26 -6.98
CA ALA A 211 -0.34 -10.45 -5.72
C ALA A 211 -1.15 -11.22 -4.66
N TRP A 212 -2.47 -11.06 -4.61
CA TRP A 212 -3.30 -11.60 -3.55
C TRP A 212 -4.09 -12.84 -3.99
N PRO A 213 -4.28 -13.83 -3.10
CA PRO A 213 -5.13 -14.97 -3.38
C PRO A 213 -6.59 -14.53 -3.38
N THR A 214 -7.11 -14.23 -4.57
CA THR A 214 -8.49 -13.81 -4.78
C THR A 214 -9.25 -14.77 -5.68
N ARG A 215 -10.52 -15.04 -5.36
CA ARG A 215 -11.47 -15.77 -6.21
C ARG A 215 -12.77 -14.98 -6.35
N SER A 216 -13.52 -15.19 -7.43
CA SER A 216 -14.83 -14.54 -7.58
C SER A 216 -15.79 -14.99 -6.47
N LEU A 217 -16.60 -14.06 -5.97
CA LEU A 217 -17.68 -14.35 -5.04
C LEU A 217 -18.68 -15.26 -5.76
N PRO A 218 -19.00 -16.46 -5.26
CA PRO A 218 -19.90 -17.38 -5.95
C PRO A 218 -21.32 -16.80 -6.04
N GLU A 219 -22.08 -17.30 -7.01
CA GLU A 219 -23.52 -16.99 -7.11
C GLU A 219 -24.24 -17.40 -5.82
N GLY A 220 -25.12 -16.53 -5.33
CA GLY A 220 -25.85 -16.77 -4.10
C GLY A 220 -26.47 -15.53 -3.46
N PRO A 221 -27.14 -15.68 -2.30
CA PRO A 221 -27.90 -14.61 -1.65
C PRO A 221 -27.05 -13.35 -1.36
N LEU A 222 -25.81 -13.54 -0.90
CA LEU A 222 -24.90 -12.44 -0.60
C LEU A 222 -24.52 -11.67 -1.87
N ARG A 223 -24.07 -12.38 -2.92
CA ARG A 223 -23.72 -11.75 -4.21
C ARG A 223 -24.90 -10.95 -4.77
N ASN A 224 -26.09 -11.56 -4.82
CA ASN A 224 -27.31 -10.92 -5.29
C ASN A 224 -27.67 -9.66 -4.50
N ARG A 225 -27.47 -9.68 -3.17
CA ARG A 225 -27.65 -8.48 -2.32
C ARG A 225 -26.66 -7.39 -2.68
N LEU A 226 -25.36 -7.69 -2.73
CA LEU A 226 -24.32 -6.71 -3.02
C LEU A 226 -24.48 -6.10 -4.42
N GLU A 227 -24.86 -6.90 -5.41
CA GLU A 227 -25.15 -6.41 -6.76
C GLU A 227 -26.40 -5.50 -6.78
N ARG A 228 -27.46 -5.81 -6.01
CA ARG A 228 -28.61 -4.90 -5.83
C ARG A 228 -28.19 -3.57 -5.22
N VAL A 229 -27.38 -3.60 -4.17
CA VAL A 229 -26.82 -2.38 -3.54
C VAL A 229 -26.00 -1.58 -4.54
N ALA A 230 -25.12 -2.24 -5.30
CA ALA A 230 -24.32 -1.61 -6.34
C ALA A 230 -25.19 -0.95 -7.41
N ARG A 231 -26.24 -1.63 -7.89
CA ARG A 231 -27.20 -1.07 -8.85
C ARG A 231 -27.90 0.18 -8.31
N ARG A 232 -28.45 0.12 -7.09
CA ARG A 232 -29.11 1.28 -6.43
C ARG A 232 -28.17 2.46 -6.24
N ALA A 233 -26.89 2.19 -6.01
CA ALA A 233 -25.85 3.20 -5.85
C ALA A 233 -25.28 3.74 -7.18
N GLY A 234 -25.69 3.19 -8.34
CA GLY A 234 -25.07 3.49 -9.63
C GLY A 234 -23.60 3.06 -9.72
N PHE A 235 -23.18 2.11 -8.89
CA PHE A 235 -21.81 1.63 -8.80
C PHE A 235 -21.56 0.51 -9.80
N ARG A 236 -20.43 0.62 -10.51
CA ARG A 236 -19.94 -0.41 -11.45
C ARG A 236 -18.57 -0.88 -11.01
N CYS A 237 -18.38 -2.20 -11.00
CA CYS A 237 -17.11 -2.89 -10.84
C CYS A 237 -17.04 -4.05 -11.82
N ASN A 238 -15.84 -4.53 -12.10
CA ASN A 238 -15.63 -5.69 -12.93
C ASN A 238 -16.08 -6.98 -12.24
N ASP A 239 -15.76 -7.14 -10.95
CA ASP A 239 -16.16 -8.32 -10.18
C ASP A 239 -16.14 -8.05 -8.67
N LEU A 240 -16.90 -8.88 -7.94
CA LEU A 240 -16.85 -9.00 -6.49
C LEU A 240 -15.97 -10.20 -6.14
N LEU A 241 -14.92 -10.00 -5.36
CA LEU A 241 -13.90 -11.01 -5.07
C LEU A 241 -13.88 -11.35 -3.58
N ILE A 242 -13.67 -12.63 -3.29
CA ILE A 242 -13.24 -13.11 -1.97
C ILE A 242 -11.71 -13.06 -1.93
N TRP A 243 -11.16 -12.37 -0.93
CA TRP A 243 -9.74 -12.41 -0.59
C TRP A 243 -9.51 -13.44 0.52
N ASP A 244 -8.80 -14.51 0.19
CA ASP A 244 -8.43 -15.56 1.15
C ASP A 244 -7.31 -15.06 2.07
N THR A 245 -7.66 -14.71 3.31
CA THR A 245 -6.71 -14.25 4.34
C THR A 245 -6.42 -15.33 5.37
N ARG A 246 -6.96 -16.54 5.20
CA ARG A 246 -6.96 -17.62 6.20
C ARG A 246 -7.58 -17.17 7.53
N HIS A 247 -8.65 -16.40 7.45
CA HIS A 247 -9.33 -15.80 8.61
C HIS A 247 -8.44 -14.92 9.51
N LEU A 248 -7.29 -14.43 9.02
CA LEU A 248 -6.37 -13.62 9.82
C LEU A 248 -6.78 -12.15 9.91
N MET A 249 -7.64 -11.68 9.00
CA MET A 249 -8.01 -10.28 8.90
C MET A 249 -9.44 -10.12 8.44
N VAL A 250 -10.21 -9.32 9.18
CA VAL A 250 -11.57 -8.93 8.82
C VAL A 250 -11.49 -7.58 8.11
N ASN A 251 -11.66 -7.57 6.79
CA ASN A 251 -11.53 -6.36 6.01
C ASN A 251 -12.33 -6.40 4.71
N ALA A 252 -12.58 -5.23 4.14
CA ALA A 252 -13.06 -5.04 2.78
C ALA A 252 -12.22 -3.93 2.13
N CYS A 253 -12.06 -3.97 0.82
CA CYS A 253 -11.47 -2.83 0.10
C CYS A 253 -11.94 -2.75 -1.34
N VAL A 254 -12.01 -1.53 -1.88
CA VAL A 254 -12.10 -1.31 -3.33
C VAL A 254 -10.73 -1.01 -3.92
N THR A 255 -10.45 -1.63 -5.06
CA THR A 255 -9.27 -1.35 -5.88
C THR A 255 -9.71 -0.81 -7.23
N GLY A 256 -8.97 0.15 -7.77
CA GLY A 256 -9.17 0.65 -9.13
C GLY A 256 -10.06 1.87 -9.25
N VAL A 257 -9.59 2.85 -10.04
CA VAL A 257 -10.33 4.07 -10.34
C VAL A 257 -11.29 3.87 -11.51
N LEU A 258 -10.89 3.10 -12.52
CA LEU A 258 -11.67 2.84 -13.73
C LEU A 258 -12.66 1.68 -13.53
N PRO A 259 -13.94 1.82 -13.89
CA PRO A 259 -14.94 0.77 -13.66
C PRO A 259 -14.56 -0.62 -14.18
N TYR A 260 -13.90 -0.68 -15.34
CA TYR A 260 -13.49 -1.94 -15.98
C TYR A 260 -12.33 -2.66 -15.25
N PHE A 261 -11.48 -1.91 -14.54
CA PHE A 261 -10.41 -2.47 -13.72
C PHE A 261 -10.72 -2.40 -12.23
N ARG A 262 -11.97 -2.09 -11.86
CA ARG A 262 -12.36 -1.93 -10.46
C ARG A 262 -12.82 -3.25 -9.88
N TYR A 263 -12.26 -3.63 -8.74
CA TYR A 263 -12.64 -4.83 -8.00
C TYR A 263 -12.97 -4.48 -6.55
N VAL A 264 -13.97 -5.14 -6.00
CA VAL A 264 -14.25 -5.08 -4.56
C VAL A 264 -13.82 -6.40 -3.94
N LEU A 265 -12.97 -6.32 -2.92
CA LEU A 265 -12.43 -7.47 -2.23
C LEU A 265 -13.04 -7.54 -0.84
N LEU A 266 -13.61 -8.68 -0.50
CA LEU A 266 -14.14 -9.00 0.82
C LEU A 266 -13.31 -10.14 1.40
N THR A 267 -12.80 -10.02 2.63
CA THR A 267 -12.05 -11.14 3.21
C THR A 267 -12.97 -12.29 3.58
N ASP A 268 -12.45 -13.51 3.45
CA ASP A 268 -13.06 -14.73 4.00
C ASP A 268 -13.56 -14.53 5.45
N ALA A 269 -12.71 -13.98 6.32
CA ALA A 269 -13.06 -13.68 7.70
C ALA A 269 -14.26 -12.74 7.83
N LEU A 270 -14.36 -11.72 6.98
CA LEU A 270 -15.43 -10.73 7.04
C LEU A 270 -16.78 -11.34 6.66
N ILE A 271 -16.81 -12.17 5.63
CA ILE A 271 -18.02 -12.82 5.15
C ILE A 271 -18.58 -13.77 6.22
N ASP A 272 -17.72 -14.52 6.90
CA ASP A 272 -18.14 -15.50 7.91
C ASP A 272 -18.54 -14.86 9.25
N SER A 273 -18.11 -13.62 9.47
CA SER A 273 -18.23 -12.94 10.76
C SER A 273 -19.41 -11.98 10.88
N LEU A 274 -19.87 -11.45 9.76
CA LEU A 274 -20.91 -10.43 9.69
C LEU A 274 -22.18 -11.02 9.08
N SER A 275 -23.33 -10.52 9.51
CA SER A 275 -24.58 -10.84 8.82
C SER A 275 -24.57 -10.30 7.38
N PRO A 276 -25.37 -10.86 6.45
CA PRO A 276 -25.42 -10.35 5.08
C PRO A 276 -25.76 -8.86 4.97
N VAL A 277 -26.55 -8.32 5.91
CA VAL A 277 -26.91 -6.90 5.98
C VAL A 277 -25.73 -6.06 6.48
N GLU A 278 -24.98 -6.56 7.46
CA GLU A 278 -23.74 -5.91 7.94
C GLU A 278 -22.65 -5.90 6.86
N VAL A 279 -22.49 -7.00 6.11
CA VAL A 279 -21.58 -7.05 4.95
C VAL A 279 -22.01 -6.02 3.90
N ALA A 280 -23.31 -5.87 3.63
CA ALA A 280 -23.82 -4.85 2.73
C ALA A 280 -23.54 -3.42 3.22
N ALA A 281 -23.59 -3.17 4.53
CA ALA A 281 -23.26 -1.88 5.13
C ALA A 281 -21.76 -1.54 5.00
N VAL A 282 -20.88 -2.52 5.24
CA VAL A 282 -19.42 -2.36 5.02
C VAL A 282 -19.11 -2.17 3.53
N PHE A 283 -19.76 -2.94 2.65
CA PHE A 283 -19.69 -2.73 1.21
C PHE A 283 -20.16 -1.32 0.81
N GLY A 284 -21.21 -0.80 1.43
CA GLY A 284 -21.65 0.57 1.25
C GLY A 284 -20.59 1.60 1.62
N HIS A 285 -19.88 1.41 2.73
CA HIS A 285 -18.76 2.27 3.12
C HIS A 285 -17.68 2.30 2.03
N GLU A 286 -17.29 1.14 1.52
CA GLU A 286 -16.35 0.99 0.41
C GLU A 286 -16.84 1.68 -0.88
N LEU A 287 -18.13 1.57 -1.20
CA LEU A 287 -18.78 2.30 -2.29
C LEU A 287 -18.75 3.82 -2.07
N GLY A 288 -18.90 4.27 -0.82
CA GLY A 288 -18.80 5.68 -0.43
C GLY A 288 -17.46 6.30 -0.82
N HIS A 289 -16.35 5.56 -0.67
CA HIS A 289 -15.04 6.03 -1.12
C HIS A 289 -14.99 6.30 -2.62
N VAL A 290 -15.66 5.46 -3.41
CA VAL A 290 -15.72 5.62 -4.86
C VAL A 290 -16.71 6.70 -5.28
N ALA A 291 -17.91 6.71 -4.69
CA ALA A 291 -18.95 7.69 -4.98
C ALA A 291 -18.46 9.14 -4.74
N HIS A 292 -17.66 9.34 -3.70
CA HIS A 292 -17.10 10.66 -3.37
C HIS A 292 -15.72 10.94 -3.99
N ARG A 293 -15.20 10.02 -4.82
CA ARG A 293 -13.90 10.11 -5.51
C ARG A 293 -12.72 10.37 -4.56
N HIS A 294 -12.68 9.66 -3.42
CA HIS A 294 -11.62 9.83 -2.41
C HIS A 294 -10.24 9.45 -2.96
N LEU A 295 -10.11 8.32 -3.65
CA LEU A 295 -8.83 7.86 -4.19
C LEU A 295 -8.25 8.81 -5.26
N PRO A 296 -9.01 9.26 -6.29
CA PRO A 296 -8.54 10.30 -7.21
C PRO A 296 -8.16 11.60 -6.51
N PHE A 297 -8.92 12.00 -5.48
CA PHE A 297 -8.59 13.20 -4.72
C PHE A 297 -7.29 13.05 -3.93
N PHE A 298 -6.98 11.88 -3.39
CA PHE A 298 -5.66 11.62 -2.78
C PHE A 298 -4.54 11.70 -3.82
N GLY A 299 -4.72 11.15 -5.02
CA GLY A 299 -3.75 11.30 -6.10
C GLY A 299 -3.48 12.78 -6.45
N PHE A 300 -4.55 13.57 -6.61
CA PHE A 300 -4.45 15.02 -6.80
C PHE A 300 -3.78 15.72 -5.61
N PHE A 301 -4.11 15.33 -4.37
CA PHE A 301 -3.51 15.87 -3.17
C PHE A 301 -1.99 15.62 -3.14
N PHE A 302 -1.55 14.39 -3.42
CA PHE A 302 -0.14 14.06 -3.44
C PHE A 302 0.60 14.81 -4.55
N LEU A 303 0.03 14.89 -5.76
CA LEU A 303 0.62 15.65 -6.87
C LEU A 303 0.76 17.14 -6.53
N GLY A 304 -0.30 17.75 -5.99
CA GLY A 304 -0.25 19.14 -5.56
C GLY A 304 0.74 19.37 -4.41
N SER A 305 0.90 18.40 -3.51
CA SER A 305 1.88 18.47 -2.41
C SER A 305 3.33 18.43 -2.89
N LEU A 306 3.62 17.77 -4.03
CA LEU A 306 4.93 17.83 -4.68
C LEU A 306 5.21 19.23 -5.24
N GLY A 307 4.20 19.87 -5.84
CA GLY A 307 4.30 21.27 -6.25
C GLY A 307 4.57 22.21 -5.07
N LEU A 308 3.87 22.00 -3.95
CA LEU A 308 4.12 22.75 -2.72
C LEU A 308 5.55 22.53 -2.19
N LEU A 309 6.00 21.27 -2.15
CA LEU A 309 7.35 20.90 -1.71
C LEU A 309 8.42 21.62 -2.54
N SER A 310 8.27 21.62 -3.87
CA SER A 310 9.14 22.29 -4.81
C SER A 310 9.21 23.82 -4.61
N LEU A 311 8.11 24.44 -4.15
CA LEU A 311 8.14 25.86 -3.80
C LEU A 311 8.81 26.11 -2.45
N VAL A 312 8.59 25.22 -1.49
CA VAL A 312 9.21 25.28 -0.15
C VAL A 312 10.72 25.22 -0.26
N THR A 313 11.28 24.30 -1.06
CA THR A 313 12.74 24.22 -1.27
C THR A 313 13.34 25.54 -1.75
N ARG A 314 12.60 26.28 -2.58
CA ARG A 314 13.05 27.57 -3.10
C ARG A 314 13.04 28.70 -2.06
N VAL A 315 12.13 28.64 -1.09
CA VAL A 315 11.97 29.66 -0.04
C VAL A 315 12.91 29.39 1.13
N PHE A 316 13.09 28.12 1.49
CA PHE A 316 13.92 27.69 2.62
C PHE A 316 15.33 27.36 2.16
N SER A 317 16.11 28.36 1.73
CA SER A 317 17.56 28.23 1.62
C SER A 317 18.21 28.62 2.95
N LEU A 318 19.05 27.74 3.50
CA LEU A 318 19.82 28.05 4.71
C LEU A 318 21.19 28.59 4.29
N PRO A 319 21.53 29.87 4.57
CA PRO A 319 22.83 30.42 4.19
C PRO A 319 23.97 29.66 4.89
N SER A 320 25.05 29.35 4.15
CA SER A 320 26.24 28.69 4.72
C SER A 320 26.81 29.44 5.93
N ALA A 321 26.67 30.76 5.94
CA ALA A 321 27.06 31.66 7.03
C ALA A 321 26.45 31.29 8.40
N TRP A 322 25.31 30.61 8.43
CA TRP A 322 24.69 30.14 9.69
C TRP A 322 25.52 29.02 10.36
N PHE A 323 26.32 28.30 9.58
CA PHE A 323 27.13 27.18 10.03
C PHE A 323 28.62 27.55 10.17
N GLU A 324 29.08 28.60 9.48
CA GLU A 324 30.47 29.10 9.50
C GLU A 324 30.95 29.56 10.88
N GLY A 325 30.03 29.85 11.82
CA GLY A 325 30.36 30.23 13.21
C GLY A 325 30.36 29.10 14.23
N LEU A 326 30.08 27.85 13.84
CA LEU A 326 29.93 26.73 14.78
C LEU A 326 31.26 26.00 15.02
N PRO A 327 31.83 26.03 16.24
CA PRO A 327 33.18 25.55 16.52
C PRO A 327 33.36 24.03 16.38
N TRP A 328 32.27 23.27 16.28
CA TRP A 328 32.27 21.81 16.14
C TRP A 328 32.03 21.33 14.71
N ILE A 329 31.88 22.23 13.73
CA ILE A 329 31.71 21.87 12.31
C ILE A 329 33.00 22.24 11.56
N PRO A 330 33.75 21.25 11.04
CA PRO A 330 34.89 21.53 10.17
C PRO A 330 34.48 22.32 8.92
N ALA A 331 35.32 23.24 8.47
CA ALA A 331 35.01 24.13 7.35
C ALA A 331 34.70 23.36 6.04
N ASP A 332 35.35 22.21 5.82
CA ASP A 332 35.13 21.32 4.66
C ASP A 332 33.80 20.53 4.73
N GLN A 333 33.08 20.61 5.85
CA GLN A 333 31.81 19.92 6.06
C GLN A 333 30.62 20.89 6.10
N ILE A 334 30.86 22.20 6.11
CA ILE A 334 29.80 23.22 6.22
C ILE A 334 28.73 23.08 5.14
N SER A 335 29.13 22.86 3.87
CA SER A 335 28.19 22.70 2.77
C SER A 335 27.28 21.48 2.98
N ARG A 336 27.87 20.32 3.27
CA ARG A 336 27.16 19.06 3.51
C ARG A 336 26.22 19.16 4.71
N VAL A 337 26.65 19.81 5.79
CA VAL A 337 25.78 20.01 6.97
C VAL A 337 24.63 20.96 6.63
N GLY A 338 24.88 22.01 5.85
CA GLY A 338 23.85 22.92 5.35
C GLY A 338 22.81 22.19 4.50
N GLU A 339 23.24 21.41 3.52
CA GLU A 339 22.38 20.57 2.68
C GLU A 339 21.56 19.58 3.49
N CYS A 340 22.18 18.87 4.45
CA CYS A 340 21.46 17.95 5.33
C CYS A 340 20.43 18.67 6.21
N ALA A 341 20.77 19.85 6.74
CA ALA A 341 19.87 20.65 7.58
C ALA A 341 18.67 21.18 6.77
N GLU A 342 18.92 21.66 5.55
CA GLU A 342 17.89 22.10 4.62
C GLU A 342 16.97 20.93 4.23
N ALA A 343 17.53 19.78 3.84
CA ALA A 343 16.77 18.58 3.54
C ALA A 343 15.92 18.12 4.74
N ALA A 344 16.48 18.14 5.96
CA ALA A 344 15.75 17.80 7.18
C ALA A 344 14.60 18.77 7.48
N LEU A 345 14.82 20.08 7.27
CA LEU A 345 13.79 21.10 7.44
C LEU A 345 12.65 20.92 6.43
N ILE A 346 13.00 20.69 5.16
CA ILE A 346 12.05 20.44 4.07
C ILE A 346 11.23 19.19 4.37
N LEU A 347 11.87 18.05 4.65
CA LEU A 347 11.19 16.79 4.97
C LEU A 347 10.36 16.88 6.26
N GLY A 348 10.86 17.59 7.27
CA GLY A 348 10.14 17.84 8.52
C GLY A 348 8.88 18.67 8.29
N SER A 349 8.98 19.75 7.51
CA SER A 349 7.83 20.60 7.16
C SER A 349 6.78 19.84 6.37
N LEU A 350 7.20 18.99 5.41
CA LEU A 350 6.34 18.11 4.66
C LEU A 350 5.66 17.09 5.56
N GLY A 351 6.41 16.48 6.49
CA GLY A 351 5.90 15.55 7.49
C GLY A 351 4.79 16.17 8.33
N VAL A 352 4.99 17.40 8.82
CA VAL A 352 3.98 18.16 9.57
C VAL A 352 2.77 18.49 8.70
N PHE A 353 2.97 18.94 7.46
CA PHE A 353 1.90 19.22 6.50
C PHE A 353 1.02 17.98 6.25
N PHE A 354 1.63 16.83 5.97
CA PHE A 354 0.89 15.57 5.83
C PHE A 354 0.17 15.22 7.13
N TRP A 355 0.87 15.29 8.27
CA TRP A 355 0.30 14.91 9.55
C TRP A 355 -0.97 15.70 9.87
N LEU A 356 -0.96 17.01 9.64
CA LEU A 356 -2.10 17.89 9.88
C LEU A 356 -3.17 17.78 8.78
N VAL A 357 -2.80 18.06 7.52
CA VAL A 357 -3.75 18.26 6.43
C VAL A 357 -4.28 16.95 5.90
N PHE A 358 -3.40 16.01 5.54
CA PHE A 358 -3.82 14.69 5.05
C PHE A 358 -4.56 13.91 6.13
N GLY A 359 -4.07 13.93 7.38
CA GLY A 359 -4.77 13.29 8.49
C GLY A 359 -6.19 13.85 8.68
N HIS A 360 -6.35 15.18 8.64
CA HIS A 360 -7.66 15.81 8.78
C HIS A 360 -8.61 15.52 7.61
N LEU A 361 -8.08 15.50 6.39
CA LEU A 361 -8.81 15.13 5.17
C LEU A 361 -9.28 13.67 5.23
N SER A 362 -8.36 12.73 5.50
CA SER A 362 -8.62 11.30 5.55
C SER A 362 -9.72 10.98 6.57
N ARG A 363 -9.64 11.51 7.80
CA ARG A 363 -10.68 11.29 8.83
C ARG A 363 -12.07 11.80 8.43
N ARG A 364 -12.16 12.81 7.57
CA ARG A 364 -13.45 13.26 7.02
C ARG A 364 -13.95 12.35 5.90
N PHE A 365 -13.06 11.84 5.06
CA PHE A 365 -13.41 10.89 4.01
C PHE A 365 -13.95 9.58 4.61
N GLU A 366 -13.36 9.10 5.70
CA GLU A 366 -13.88 7.94 6.45
C GLU A 366 -15.29 8.19 6.97
N ARG A 367 -15.55 9.33 7.62
CA ARG A 367 -16.91 9.69 8.09
C ARG A 367 -17.91 9.88 6.94
N GLN A 368 -17.44 10.37 5.79
CA GLN A 368 -18.26 10.51 4.59
C GLN A 368 -18.63 9.13 4.02
N ALA A 369 -17.69 8.18 4.03
CA ALA A 369 -17.93 6.79 3.68
C ALA A 369 -18.83 6.09 4.71
N ASP A 370 -18.69 6.36 6.01
CA ASP A 370 -19.59 5.84 7.07
C ASP A 370 -21.04 6.20 6.81
N VAL A 371 -21.30 7.48 6.52
CA VAL A 371 -22.65 7.95 6.18
C VAL A 371 -23.19 7.19 4.96
N PHE A 372 -22.35 6.94 3.95
CA PHE A 372 -22.76 6.17 2.78
C PHE A 372 -23.06 4.71 3.13
N GLY A 373 -22.24 4.08 3.98
CA GLY A 373 -22.48 2.75 4.54
C GLY A 373 -23.80 2.65 5.29
N CYS A 374 -24.18 3.66 6.07
CA CYS A 374 -25.50 3.72 6.69
C CYS A 374 -26.62 3.86 5.65
N LYS A 375 -26.44 4.68 4.60
CA LYS A 375 -27.48 4.93 3.59
C LYS A 375 -27.86 3.71 2.78
N VAL A 376 -26.92 2.84 2.45
CA VAL A 376 -27.21 1.64 1.62
C VAL A 376 -28.12 0.62 2.32
N VAL A 377 -28.16 0.66 3.65
CA VAL A 377 -29.02 -0.16 4.51
C VAL A 377 -30.11 0.67 5.20
N SER A 378 -30.29 1.93 4.81
CA SER A 378 -31.31 2.82 5.37
C SER A 378 -32.59 2.83 4.53
N CYS A 379 -33.70 3.05 5.22
CA CYS A 379 -35.05 3.23 4.66
C CYS A 379 -35.28 4.61 4.07
N GLY A 380 -34.53 5.61 4.57
CA GLY A 380 -34.70 7.02 4.21
C GLY A 380 -35.64 7.81 5.14
N VAL A 381 -36.41 7.13 5.98
CA VAL A 381 -37.32 7.74 6.97
C VAL A 381 -36.58 7.94 8.29
N SER A 382 -36.63 9.16 8.84
CA SER A 382 -35.98 9.50 10.12
C SER A 382 -36.66 8.84 11.32
N GLU A 383 -37.98 8.65 11.26
CA GLU A 383 -38.81 7.96 12.25
C GLU A 383 -39.20 6.56 11.75
N CYS A 384 -38.20 5.79 11.34
CA CYS A 384 -38.44 4.45 10.81
C CYS A 384 -38.85 3.48 11.94
N PRO A 385 -39.93 2.68 11.80
CA PRO A 385 -40.24 1.62 12.76
C PRO A 385 -39.09 0.59 12.79
N PRO A 386 -38.91 -0.18 13.87
CA PRO A 386 -37.88 -1.22 13.90
C PRO A 386 -38.12 -2.23 12.77
N HIS A 387 -37.14 -2.39 11.89
CA HIS A 387 -37.12 -3.41 10.86
C HIS A 387 -35.75 -4.09 10.89
N PHE A 388 -35.68 -5.35 10.49
CA PHE A 388 -34.41 -6.08 10.49
C PHE A 388 -33.69 -5.97 9.14
N ASP A 389 -34.46 -5.90 8.05
CA ASP A 389 -33.94 -5.91 6.69
C ASP A 389 -34.98 -5.32 5.71
N PHE A 390 -34.62 -4.26 5.00
CA PHE A 390 -35.50 -3.67 4.00
C PHE A 390 -35.56 -4.43 2.69
N ASP A 391 -34.52 -5.21 2.38
CA ASP A 391 -34.48 -5.94 1.12
C ASP A 391 -35.38 -7.21 1.18
N GLU A 392 -35.96 -7.54 2.34
CA GLU A 392 -36.93 -8.63 2.55
C GLU A 392 -38.40 -8.20 2.40
N GLY A 393 -38.68 -6.99 1.87
CA GLY A 393 -40.03 -6.60 1.45
C GLY A 393 -41.00 -6.23 2.58
N THR A 394 -40.49 -5.90 3.77
CA THR A 394 -41.29 -5.76 5.00
C THR A 394 -42.26 -4.57 5.09
N HIS A 395 -42.44 -3.74 4.05
CA HIS A 395 -43.37 -2.60 4.11
C HIS A 395 -44.15 -2.27 2.82
N GLY A 396 -44.23 -3.17 1.83
CA GLY A 396 -44.93 -2.87 0.57
C GLY A 396 -44.33 -1.69 -0.22
N LEU A 397 -43.13 -1.26 0.16
CA LEU A 397 -42.31 -0.33 -0.60
C LEU A 397 -41.51 -1.16 -1.60
N GLU A 398 -41.74 -0.96 -2.90
CA GLU A 398 -40.85 -1.54 -3.90
C GLU A 398 -39.41 -1.10 -3.59
N PRO A 399 -38.41 -2.00 -3.74
CA PRO A 399 -37.02 -1.63 -3.56
C PRO A 399 -36.71 -0.50 -4.54
N ALA A 400 -36.57 0.72 -4.01
CA ALA A 400 -36.36 1.90 -4.82
C ALA A 400 -35.14 1.68 -5.75
N ASN A 401 -35.30 2.05 -7.03
CA ASN A 401 -34.24 1.95 -8.03
C ASN A 401 -33.01 2.84 -7.72
N SER A 402 -33.10 3.69 -6.69
CA SER A 402 -32.06 4.60 -6.22
C SER A 402 -31.93 4.57 -4.70
N LEU A 403 -30.74 4.87 -4.19
CA LEU A 403 -30.50 5.04 -2.75
C LEU A 403 -31.43 6.08 -2.11
N SER A 404 -31.93 5.77 -0.92
CA SER A 404 -32.70 6.73 -0.12
C SER A 404 -31.85 7.95 0.25
N PRO A 405 -32.41 9.18 0.16
CA PRO A 405 -31.64 10.39 0.41
C PRO A 405 -31.31 10.60 1.90
N GLY A 406 -32.15 10.08 2.80
CA GLY A 406 -32.03 10.22 4.25
C GLY A 406 -31.43 9.02 4.98
N LEU A 407 -31.02 9.24 6.22
CA LEU A 407 -30.58 8.22 7.16
C LEU A 407 -31.76 7.77 8.04
N CYS A 408 -31.86 6.47 8.32
CA CYS A 408 -32.76 5.98 9.37
C CYS A 408 -31.97 5.47 10.59
N PRO A 409 -32.56 5.49 11.80
CA PRO A 409 -31.88 5.04 13.03
C PRO A 409 -31.36 3.59 12.94
N VAL A 410 -32.10 2.71 12.28
CA VAL A 410 -31.72 1.31 12.13
C VAL A 410 -30.54 1.13 11.17
N GLY A 411 -30.50 1.85 10.05
CA GLY A 411 -29.35 1.80 9.13
C GLY A 411 -28.05 2.31 9.78
N ILE A 412 -28.17 3.32 10.66
CA ILE A 412 -27.07 3.78 11.50
C ILE A 412 -26.64 2.69 12.50
N GLN A 413 -27.59 2.00 13.12
CA GLN A 413 -27.34 0.93 14.07
C GLN A 413 -26.63 -0.27 13.42
N ILE A 414 -27.14 -0.76 12.28
CA ILE A 414 -26.54 -1.85 11.50
C ILE A 414 -25.07 -1.56 11.18
N PHE A 415 -24.79 -0.36 10.66
CA PHE A 415 -23.40 0.00 10.32
C PHE A 415 -22.53 0.15 11.58
N SER A 416 -23.08 0.69 12.66
CA SER A 416 -22.38 0.82 13.95
C SER A 416 -21.99 -0.54 14.52
N ASP A 417 -22.90 -1.52 14.44
CA ASP A 417 -22.67 -2.89 14.90
C ASP A 417 -21.66 -3.62 14.03
N ALA A 418 -21.75 -3.47 12.70
CA ALA A 418 -20.74 -3.97 11.77
C ALA A 418 -19.35 -3.40 12.09
N LEU A 419 -19.25 -2.09 12.28
CA LEU A 419 -17.98 -1.42 12.61
C LEU A 419 -17.41 -1.90 13.95
N ALA A 420 -18.25 -2.09 14.96
CA ALA A 420 -17.83 -2.60 16.26
C ALA A 420 -17.35 -4.06 16.18
N LYS A 421 -18.04 -4.92 15.42
CA LYS A 421 -17.63 -6.31 15.17
C LYS A 421 -16.29 -6.38 14.44
N VAL A 422 -16.12 -5.60 13.37
CA VAL A 422 -14.84 -5.52 12.62
C VAL A 422 -13.70 -5.08 13.54
N ALA A 423 -13.92 -4.11 14.43
CA ALA A 423 -12.92 -3.67 15.39
C ALA A 423 -12.55 -4.78 16.39
N CYS A 424 -13.58 -5.43 16.97
CA CYS A 424 -13.42 -6.52 17.93
C CYS A 424 -12.62 -7.69 17.35
N GLN A 425 -12.97 -8.13 16.13
CA GLN A 425 -12.35 -9.30 15.52
C GLN A 425 -10.91 -9.06 15.06
N ASN A 426 -10.56 -7.83 14.69
CA ASN A 426 -9.18 -7.47 14.41
C ASN A 426 -8.37 -7.17 15.70
N GLY A 427 -8.98 -7.28 16.90
CA GLY A 427 -8.32 -6.93 18.16
C GLY A 427 -7.96 -5.45 18.29
N ILE A 428 -8.68 -4.58 17.59
CA ILE A 428 -8.44 -3.13 17.58
C ILE A 428 -9.10 -2.51 18.81
N ASP A 429 -8.32 -1.87 19.67
CA ASP A 429 -8.86 -1.03 20.73
C ASP A 429 -9.69 0.11 20.10
N THR A 430 -10.97 0.17 20.45
CA THR A 430 -11.92 1.14 19.90
C THR A 430 -11.54 2.59 20.17
N SER A 431 -10.75 2.84 21.23
CA SER A 431 -10.24 4.16 21.60
C SER A 431 -8.92 4.52 20.93
N ALA A 432 -8.22 3.53 20.35
CA ALA A 432 -6.92 3.71 19.73
C ALA A 432 -6.97 4.77 18.63
N ARG A 433 -6.07 5.74 18.71
CA ARG A 433 -5.98 6.82 17.72
C ARG A 433 -5.22 6.32 16.50
N SER A 434 -5.90 6.33 15.35
CA SER A 434 -5.25 6.25 14.04
C SER A 434 -5.17 7.64 13.41
N TRP A 435 -3.98 8.02 12.95
CA TRP A 435 -3.78 9.26 12.20
C TRP A 435 -4.66 9.32 10.94
N ARG A 436 -4.77 8.19 10.22
CA ARG A 436 -5.48 8.07 8.95
C ARG A 436 -6.99 7.85 9.12
N HIS A 437 -7.39 6.94 10.01
CA HIS A 437 -8.80 6.48 10.10
C HIS A 437 -9.59 7.10 11.26
N GLY A 438 -8.92 7.81 12.18
CA GLY A 438 -9.51 8.15 13.47
C GLY A 438 -9.72 6.90 14.34
N SER A 439 -10.25 7.08 15.54
CA SER A 439 -10.65 5.96 16.39
C SER A 439 -12.07 5.49 16.06
N VAL A 440 -12.34 4.20 16.25
CA VAL A 440 -13.68 3.62 16.06
C VAL A 440 -14.69 4.31 16.96
N ALA A 441 -14.32 4.60 18.22
CA ALA A 441 -15.15 5.35 19.16
C ALA A 441 -15.57 6.74 18.64
N ASN A 442 -14.67 7.44 17.95
CA ASN A 442 -14.98 8.75 17.37
C ASN A 442 -15.92 8.65 16.16
N ARG A 443 -15.80 7.59 15.35
CA ARG A 443 -16.73 7.32 14.24
C ARG A 443 -18.12 6.98 14.77
N LEU A 444 -18.21 6.09 15.76
CA LEU A 444 -19.47 5.75 16.43
C LEU A 444 -20.12 6.97 17.11
N LYS A 445 -19.33 7.82 17.78
CA LYS A 445 -19.84 9.07 18.37
C LYS A 445 -20.40 10.02 17.32
N PHE A 446 -19.77 10.10 16.15
CA PHE A 446 -20.29 10.90 15.03
C PHE A 446 -21.61 10.35 14.51
N LEU A 447 -21.73 9.03 14.33
CA LEU A 447 -22.96 8.38 13.88
C LEU A 447 -24.11 8.55 14.87
N ARG A 448 -23.86 8.42 16.19
CA ARG A 448 -24.85 8.70 17.23
C ARG A 448 -25.36 10.14 17.21
N ARG A 449 -24.50 11.11 16.87
CA ARG A 449 -24.93 12.50 16.69
C ARG A 449 -25.85 12.66 15.49
N LEU A 450 -25.57 11.98 14.38
CA LEU A 450 -26.45 11.99 13.21
C LEU A 450 -27.78 11.27 13.46
N GLN A 451 -27.78 10.26 14.33
CA GLN A 451 -29.02 9.60 14.76
C GLN A 451 -29.90 10.54 15.58
N ALA A 452 -29.31 11.36 16.45
CA ALA A 452 -30.04 12.34 17.26
C ALA A 452 -30.46 13.60 16.45
N ASP A 453 -29.65 14.02 15.48
CA ASP A 453 -29.94 15.13 14.57
C ASP A 453 -29.59 14.75 13.12
N PRO A 454 -30.56 14.18 12.37
CA PRO A 454 -30.35 13.81 10.96
C PRO A 454 -30.02 15.01 10.05
N GLY A 455 -30.41 16.23 10.44
CA GLY A 455 -30.10 17.46 9.71
C GLY A 455 -28.60 17.75 9.64
N GLY A 456 -27.84 17.28 10.65
CA GLY A 456 -26.40 17.41 10.73
C GLY A 456 -25.63 16.78 9.56
N GLU A 457 -26.22 15.82 8.84
CA GLU A 457 -25.59 15.19 7.69
C GLU A 457 -25.32 16.21 6.57
N LYS A 458 -26.31 17.03 6.21
CA LYS A 458 -26.17 18.05 5.15
C LYS A 458 -25.09 19.07 5.48
N PHE A 459 -25.03 19.50 6.75
CA PHE A 459 -23.99 20.41 7.22
C PHE A 459 -22.59 19.78 7.12
N PHE A 460 -22.45 18.54 7.55
CA PHE A 460 -21.20 17.79 7.42
C PHE A 460 -20.75 17.66 5.96
N GLN A 461 -21.65 17.30 5.04
CA GLN A 461 -21.35 17.17 3.61
C GLN A 461 -20.90 18.52 2.99
N ARG A 462 -21.55 19.63 3.37
CA ARG A 462 -21.15 20.99 2.95
C ARG A 462 -19.77 21.37 3.48
N SER A 463 -19.47 21.04 4.74
CA SER A 463 -18.16 21.28 5.36
C SER A 463 -17.06 20.51 4.63
N VAL A 464 -17.27 19.23 4.33
CA VAL A 464 -16.32 18.40 3.56
C VAL A 464 -16.08 19.00 2.17
N ARG A 465 -17.15 19.38 1.46
CA ARG A 465 -17.05 19.98 0.12
C ARG A 465 -16.27 21.29 0.12
N SER A 466 -16.55 22.17 1.08
CA SER A 466 -15.89 23.47 1.20
C SER A 466 -14.39 23.30 1.49
N PHE A 467 -14.05 22.39 2.41
CA PHE A 467 -12.66 22.07 2.72
C PHE A 467 -11.92 21.48 1.51
N ARG A 468 -12.55 20.55 0.76
CA ARG A 468 -11.98 19.99 -0.47
C ARG A 468 -11.72 21.08 -1.52
N LEU A 469 -12.68 21.99 -1.73
CA LEU A 469 -12.55 23.07 -2.70
C LEU A 469 -11.39 24.01 -2.33
N MET A 470 -11.34 24.47 -1.07
CA MET A 470 -10.26 25.32 -0.57
C MET A 470 -8.89 24.66 -0.76
N LEU A 471 -8.76 23.39 -0.35
CA LEU A 471 -7.52 22.63 -0.50
C LEU A 471 -7.15 22.45 -1.98
N SER A 472 -8.13 22.17 -2.85
CA SER A 472 -7.90 22.07 -4.29
C SER A 472 -7.39 23.35 -4.91
N VAL A 473 -7.93 24.51 -4.53
CA VAL A 473 -7.46 25.81 -5.02
C VAL A 473 -6.01 26.04 -4.60
N VAL A 474 -5.68 25.84 -3.32
CA VAL A 474 -4.31 26.02 -2.80
C VAL A 474 -3.32 25.11 -3.54
N LEU A 475 -3.64 23.83 -3.67
CA LEU A 475 -2.76 22.86 -4.33
C LEU A 475 -2.61 23.12 -5.83
N LEU A 476 -3.67 23.55 -6.50
CA LEU A 476 -3.61 23.89 -7.92
C LEU A 476 -2.76 25.15 -8.16
N ILE A 477 -2.92 26.17 -7.32
CA ILE A 477 -2.07 27.38 -7.37
C ILE A 477 -0.62 26.98 -7.12
N ALA A 478 -0.34 26.18 -6.10
CA ALA A 478 1.03 25.71 -5.82
C ALA A 478 1.63 24.96 -7.01
N LEU A 479 0.86 24.08 -7.65
CA LEU A 479 1.32 23.35 -8.83
C LEU A 479 1.58 24.30 -10.02
N ILE A 480 0.68 25.24 -10.30
CA ILE A 480 0.85 26.22 -11.38
C ILE A 480 2.08 27.09 -11.15
N VAL A 481 2.27 27.61 -9.93
CA VAL A 481 3.42 28.45 -9.60
C VAL A 481 4.71 27.64 -9.65
N ALA A 482 4.71 26.40 -9.14
CA ALA A 482 5.86 25.50 -9.28
C ALA A 482 6.24 25.30 -10.75
N VAL A 483 5.21 25.16 -11.60
CA VAL A 483 5.42 24.96 -13.03
C VAL A 483 5.97 26.19 -13.74
N LEU A 484 5.33 27.33 -13.53
CA LEU A 484 5.74 28.60 -14.14
C LEU A 484 7.15 29.01 -13.73
N THR A 485 7.54 28.66 -12.51
CA THR A 485 8.84 29.05 -11.96
C THR A 485 9.92 27.99 -12.15
N ARG A 486 9.60 26.85 -12.81
CA ARG A 486 10.48 25.68 -12.98
C ARG A 486 11.12 25.20 -11.68
N SER A 487 10.41 25.31 -10.56
CA SER A 487 10.99 24.98 -9.26
C SER A 487 11.26 23.48 -9.08
N TRP A 488 10.75 22.63 -9.99
CA TRP A 488 11.03 21.19 -9.98
C TRP A 488 12.51 20.88 -10.28
N GLU A 489 13.25 21.80 -10.92
CA GLU A 489 14.68 21.63 -11.19
C GLU A 489 15.49 21.53 -9.90
N PHE A 490 14.96 22.01 -8.77
CA PHE A 490 15.58 21.90 -7.44
C PHE A 490 15.24 20.58 -6.71
N LEU A 491 14.46 19.69 -7.31
CA LEU A 491 14.16 18.36 -6.76
C LEU A 491 15.04 17.24 -7.39
N GLY A 492 15.79 17.57 -8.45
CA GLY A 492 16.61 16.64 -9.22
C GLY A 492 18.05 16.56 -8.77
#